data_AF-A0A6B1EAD6-F1
#
_entry.id   AF-A0A6B1EAD6-F1
#
_cell.length_a   1.000
_cell.length_b   1.000
_cell.length_c   1.000
_cell.angle_alpha   90.00
_cell.angle_beta   90.00
_cell.angle_gamma   90.00
#
_symmetry.space_group_name_H-M   'P 1'
#
loop_
_entity.id
_entity.type
_entity.pdbx_description
1 polymer ?
#
loop_
_entity_poly.entity_id
_entity_poly.type
_entity_poly.pdbx_seq_one_letter_code
_entity_poly.pdbx_strand_id
1 'polypeptide(L)'
;MSRDRIERRLRGIGRQLSTLRTDLLVCEEQLLQVTDEADESRLRALVSETPIAEREYREASRHAERLRRHRDEIAERIVRLEADQDALLDRFSAL
;
A
#
# COMPACT_ATOMS: atom_id res chain seq x y z
N MET A 1 -27.71 -17.49 1.83
CA MET A 1 -27.92 -16.03 2.00
C MET A 1 -28.88 -15.57 0.92
N SER A 2 -29.70 -14.54 1.15
CA SER A 2 -30.54 -13.96 0.09
C SER A 2 -29.70 -13.20 -0.94
N ARG A 3 -30.19 -13.14 -2.18
CA ARG A 3 -29.57 -12.42 -3.30
C ARG A 3 -29.23 -10.97 -2.95
N ASP A 4 -30.18 -10.25 -2.33
CA ASP A 4 -30.02 -8.86 -1.89
C ASP A 4 -28.86 -8.67 -0.89
N ARG A 5 -28.64 -9.65 0.00
CA ARG A 5 -27.55 -9.57 0.99
C ARG A 5 -26.18 -9.75 0.33
N ILE A 6 -26.08 -10.62 -0.67
CA ILE A 6 -24.85 -10.80 -1.45
C ILE A 6 -24.54 -9.53 -2.24
N GLU A 7 -25.54 -8.97 -2.92
CA GLU A 7 -25.38 -7.74 -3.71
C GLU A 7 -24.95 -6.55 -2.83
N ARG A 8 -25.59 -6.37 -1.67
CA ARG A 8 -25.22 -5.31 -0.73
C ARG A 8 -23.77 -5.45 -0.26
N ARG A 9 -23.30 -6.68 -0.03
CA ARG A 9 -21.91 -6.93 0.38
C ARG A 9 -20.93 -6.71 -0.77
N LEU A 10 -21.25 -7.15 -1.98
CA LEU A 10 -20.45 -6.88 -3.18
C LEU A 10 -20.27 -5.38 -3.42
N ARG A 11 -21.34 -4.58 -3.29
CA ARG A 11 -21.25 -3.11 -3.37
C ARG A 11 -20.35 -2.52 -2.27
N GLY A 12 -20.41 -3.08 -1.06
CA GLY A 12 -19.54 -2.68 0.06
C GLY A 12 -18.07 -2.95 -0.25
N ILE A 13 -17.74 -4.16 -0.70
CA ILE A 13 -16.38 -4.55 -1.09
C ILE A 13 -15.88 -3.69 -2.24
N GLY A 14 -16.70 -3.45 -3.27
CA GLY A 14 -16.31 -2.61 -4.41
C GLY A 14 -15.93 -1.18 -4.01
N ARG A 15 -16.65 -0.58 -3.05
CA ARG A 15 -16.27 0.74 -2.50
C ARG A 15 -14.95 0.69 -1.75
N GLN A 16 -14.77 -0.34 -0.91
CA GLN A 16 -13.52 -0.51 -0.16
C GLN A 16 -12.31 -0.72 -1.07
N LEU A 17 -12.46 -1.53 -2.12
CA LEU A 17 -11.42 -1.74 -3.15
C LEU A 17 -11.06 -0.44 -3.86
N SER A 18 -12.05 0.38 -4.22
CA SER A 18 -11.81 1.69 -4.86
C SER A 18 -10.99 2.62 -3.96
N THR A 19 -11.35 2.70 -2.67
CA THR A 19 -10.59 3.49 -1.68
C THR A 19 -9.17 2.95 -1.53
N LEU A 20 -9.00 1.65 -1.27
CA LEU A 20 -7.68 1.07 -1.04
C LEU A 20 -6.75 1.17 -2.27
N ARG A 21 -7.28 1.08 -3.48
CA ARG A 21 -6.49 1.27 -4.71
C ARG A 21 -6.03 2.72 -4.86
N THR A 22 -6.86 3.69 -4.49
CA THR A 22 -6.46 5.10 -4.42
C THR A 22 -5.37 5.30 -3.37
N ASP A 23 -5.56 4.74 -2.17
CA ASP A 23 -4.59 4.83 -1.09
C ASP A 23 -3.25 4.17 -1.47
N LEU A 24 -3.29 3.04 -2.19
CA LEU A 24 -2.11 2.37 -2.70
C LEU A 24 -1.31 3.25 -3.65
N LEU A 25 -1.98 3.89 -4.62
CA LEU A 25 -1.33 4.80 -5.57
C LEU A 25 -0.64 5.96 -4.85
N VAL A 26 -1.30 6.56 -3.84
CA VAL A 26 -0.70 7.63 -3.03
C VAL A 26 0.51 7.11 -2.25
N CYS A 27 0.42 5.92 -1.66
CA CYS A 27 1.54 5.32 -0.94
C CYS A 27 2.73 5.01 -1.86
N GLU A 28 2.47 4.56 -3.09
CA GLU A 28 3.50 4.32 -4.10
C GLU A 28 4.19 5.61 -4.54
N GLU A 29 3.44 6.70 -4.73
CA GLU A 29 4.00 8.03 -5.03
C GLU A 29 4.87 8.55 -3.88
N GLN A 30 4.40 8.44 -2.64
CA GLN A 30 5.17 8.82 -1.45
C GLN A 30 6.45 7.99 -1.31
N LEU A 31 6.37 6.68 -1.58
CA LEU A 31 7.51 5.78 -1.49
C LEU A 31 8.58 6.12 -2.55
N LEU A 32 8.17 6.49 -3.76
CA LEU A 32 9.08 6.94 -4.80
C LEU A 32 9.87 8.16 -4.32
N GLN A 33 9.18 9.20 -3.85
CA GLN A 33 9.81 10.43 -3.37
C GLN A 33 10.82 10.16 -2.24
N VAL A 34 10.43 9.37 -1.24
CA VAL A 34 11.28 9.11 -0.07
C VAL A 34 12.47 8.20 -0.42
N THR A 35 12.33 7.34 -1.42
CA THR A 35 13.46 6.51 -1.89
C THR A 35 14.50 7.37 -2.61
N ASP A 36 14.06 8.31 -3.44
CA ASP A 36 14.95 9.26 -4.11
C ASP A 36 15.71 10.13 -3.09
N GLU A 37 15.02 10.62 -2.05
CA GLU A 37 15.63 11.38 -0.94
C GLU A 37 16.65 10.53 -0.14
N ALA A 38 16.35 9.25 0.09
CA ALA A 38 17.24 8.34 0.79
C ALA A 38 18.52 8.05 -0.02
N ASP A 39 18.42 7.94 -1.34
CA ASP A 39 19.56 7.72 -2.23
C ASP A 39 20.45 8.97 -2.32
N GLU A 40 19.87 10.18 -2.37
CA GLU A 40 20.65 11.42 -2.28
C GLU A 40 21.39 11.52 -0.93
N SER A 41 20.68 11.23 0.18
CA SER A 41 21.26 11.25 1.52
C SER A 41 22.39 10.23 1.67
N ARG A 42 22.25 9.06 1.03
CA ARG A 42 23.29 8.03 0.98
C ARG A 42 24.55 8.53 0.27
N LEU A 43 24.40 9.19 -0.88
CA LEU A 43 25.54 9.78 -1.61
C LEU A 43 26.25 10.83 -0.75
N ARG A 44 25.49 11.69 -0.08
CA ARG A 44 26.05 12.73 0.80
C ARG A 44 26.80 12.14 2.01
N ALA A 45 26.27 11.08 2.61
CA ALA A 45 26.91 10.38 3.71
C ALA A 45 28.25 9.75 3.30
N LEU A 46 28.32 9.14 2.11
CA LEU A 46 29.55 8.56 1.56
C LEU A 46 30.61 9.61 1.22
N VAL A 47 30.20 10.77 0.69
CA VAL A 47 31.14 11.82 0.26
C VAL A 47 31.65 12.65 1.43
N SER A 48 30.79 12.93 2.42
CA SER A 48 31.11 13.90 3.47
C SER A 48 31.71 13.26 4.72
N GLU A 49 31.54 11.94 4.92
CA GLU A 49 31.96 11.19 6.12
C GLU A 49 31.54 11.85 7.44
N THR A 50 30.47 12.66 7.42
CA THR A 50 30.02 13.39 8.62
C THR A 50 28.96 12.58 9.39
N PRO A 51 28.98 12.62 10.73
CA PRO A 51 27.93 12.00 11.55
C PRO A 51 26.51 12.52 11.25
N ILE A 52 26.39 13.77 10.77
CA ILE A 52 25.11 14.40 10.42
C ILE A 52 24.52 13.73 9.17
N ALA A 53 25.31 13.60 8.10
CA ALA A 53 24.86 12.96 6.86
C ALA A 53 24.50 11.49 7.07
N GLU A 54 25.22 10.77 7.95
CA GLU A 54 24.88 9.40 8.31
C GLU A 54 23.53 9.31 9.04
N ARG A 55 23.24 10.26 9.95
CA ARG A 55 21.96 10.32 10.66
C ARG A 55 20.79 10.57 9.69
N GLU A 56 20.94 11.53 8.78
CA GLU A 56 19.95 11.86 7.76
C GLU A 56 19.63 10.63 6.87
N TYR A 57 20.66 9.93 6.40
CA TYR A 57 20.48 8.68 5.65
C TYR A 57 19.69 7.62 6.44
N ARG A 58 20.02 7.41 7.73
CA ARG A 58 19.31 6.44 8.56
C ARG A 58 17.85 6.83 8.80
N GLU A 59 17.56 8.12 8.90
CA GLU A 59 16.18 8.63 9.06
C GLU A 59 15.36 8.40 7.79
N ALA A 60 15.88 8.80 6.62
CA ALA A 60 15.24 8.58 5.32
C ALA A 60 15.01 7.07 5.07
N SER A 61 16.00 6.23 5.38
CA SER A 61 15.89 4.77 5.24
C SER A 61 14.78 4.18 6.10
N ARG A 62 14.65 4.63 7.37
CA ARG A 62 13.57 4.18 8.25
C ARG A 62 12.20 4.65 7.75
N HIS A 63 12.13 5.85 7.18
CA HIS A 63 10.89 6.37 6.63
C HIS A 63 10.43 5.56 5.41
N ALA A 64 11.33 5.31 4.45
CA ALA A 64 11.07 4.45 3.29
C ALA A 64 10.58 3.06 3.72
N GLU A 65 11.20 2.47 4.74
CA GLU A 65 10.82 1.15 5.23
C GLU A 65 9.42 1.10 5.85
N ARG A 66 9.00 2.17 6.53
CA ARG A 66 7.64 2.26 7.06
C ARG A 66 6.61 2.39 5.93
N LEU A 67 6.92 3.18 4.91
CA LEU A 67 6.05 3.33 3.74
C LEU A 67 5.93 2.03 2.95
N ARG A 68 7.02 1.28 2.76
CA ARG A 68 6.99 -0.06 2.13
C ARG A 68 6.05 -1.01 2.84
N ARG A 69 6.19 -1.12 4.18
CA ARG A 69 5.31 -1.98 4.99
C ARG A 69 3.85 -1.57 4.87
N HIS A 70 3.55 -0.27 4.92
CA HIS A 70 2.18 0.20 4.75
C HIS A 70 1.61 -0.12 3.36
N ARG A 71 2.39 0.09 2.30
CA ARG A 71 2.06 -0.29 0.93
C ARG A 71 1.76 -1.79 0.83
N ASP A 72 2.56 -2.64 1.48
CA ASP A 72 2.33 -4.10 1.50
C ASP A 72 1.02 -4.47 2.20
N GLU A 73 0.74 -3.85 3.35
CA GLU A 73 -0.51 -4.09 4.09
C GLU A 73 -1.75 -3.71 3.27
N ILE A 74 -1.68 -2.60 2.51
CA ILE A 74 -2.76 -2.18 1.61
C ILE A 74 -2.92 -3.19 0.47
N ALA A 75 -1.82 -3.58 -0.19
CA ALA A 75 -1.83 -4.54 -1.29
C ALA A 75 -2.39 -5.90 -0.85
N GLU A 76 -1.96 -6.42 0.30
CA GLU A 76 -2.51 -7.66 0.86
C GLU A 76 -4.01 -7.56 1.14
N ARG A 77 -4.47 -6.41 1.64
CA ARG A 77 -5.88 -6.20 1.93
C ARG A 77 -6.72 -6.16 0.66
N ILE A 78 -6.21 -5.57 -0.42
CA ILE A 78 -6.84 -5.59 -1.75
C ILE A 78 -6.99 -7.03 -2.22
N VAL A 79 -5.93 -7.83 -2.21
CA VAL A 79 -5.95 -9.24 -2.63
C VAL A 79 -7.00 -10.04 -1.86
N ARG A 80 -7.09 -9.86 -0.54
CA ARG A 80 -8.09 -10.55 0.30
C ARG A 80 -9.52 -10.14 -0.06
N LEU A 81 -9.76 -8.86 -0.32
CA LEU A 81 -11.08 -8.35 -0.71
C LEU A 81 -11.50 -8.79 -2.12
N GLU A 82 -10.56 -8.91 -3.05
CA GLU A 82 -10.78 -9.47 -4.39
C GLU A 82 -11.20 -10.95 -4.29
N ALA A 83 -10.47 -11.75 -3.52
CA ALA A 83 -10.85 -13.15 -3.29
C ALA A 83 -12.23 -13.29 -2.63
N ASP A 84 -12.57 -12.42 -1.66
CA ASP A 84 -13.89 -12.38 -1.04
C ASP A 84 -14.99 -11.98 -2.04
N GLN A 85 -14.69 -11.05 -2.95
CA GLN A 85 -15.59 -10.62 -4.03
C GLN A 85 -15.84 -11.77 -4.99
N ASP A 86 -14.80 -12.45 -5.47
CA ASP A 86 -14.92 -13.59 -6.38
C ASP A 86 -15.77 -14.70 -5.77
N ALA A 87 -15.50 -15.08 -4.52
CA ALA A 87 -16.29 -16.07 -3.81
C ALA A 87 -17.77 -15.66 -3.63
N LEU A 88 -18.07 -14.35 -3.54
CA LEU A 88 -19.44 -13.84 -3.51
C LEU A 88 -20.10 -13.85 -4.90
N LEU A 89 -19.34 -13.55 -5.96
CA LEU A 89 -19.82 -13.58 -7.35
C LEU A 89 -20.12 -15.01 -7.80
N ASP A 90 -19.30 -15.99 -7.43
CA ASP A 90 -19.57 -17.42 -7.68
C ASP A 90 -20.88 -17.86 -7.04
N ARG A 91 -21.08 -17.50 -5.77
CA ARG A 91 -22.33 -17.79 -5.06
C ARG A 91 -23.53 -17.07 -5.65
N PHE A 92 -23.36 -15.84 -6.13
CA PHE A 92 -24.44 -15.08 -6.77
C PHE A 92 -24.86 -15.71 -8.10
N SER A 93 -23.89 -16.22 -8.86
CA SER A 93 -24.12 -16.85 -10.16
C SER A 93 -24.72 -18.25 -10.06
N ALA A 94 -24.54 -18.92 -8.91
CA ALA A 94 -25.10 -20.23 -8.60
C ALA A 94 -26.52 -20.19 -7.97
N LEU A 95 -27.10 -18.99 -7.77
CA LEU A 95 -28.45 -18.76 -7.22
C LEU A 95 -29.48 -18.57 -8.33
#